data_AF-A0A3M0Z056-F1
#
_entry.id   AF-A0A3M0Z056-F1
#
_cell.length_a   1.000
_cell.length_b   1.000
_cell.length_c   1.000
_cell.angle_alpha   90.00
_cell.angle_beta   90.00
_cell.angle_gamma   90.00
#
_symmetry.space_group_name_H-M   'P 1'
#
loop_
_entity.id
_entity.type
_entity.pdbx_description
1 polymer ?
#
loop_
_entity_poly.entity_id
_entity_poly.type
_entity_poly.pdbx_seq_one_letter_code
_entity_poly.pdbx_strand_id
1 'polypeptide(L)'
;MFEGKAQVYKIIRGLFITVLIGGALLRFSATAGEAVIILNNGDEVRNPSGKFSVGKNGAIGFRDDTGQVRRLKREDYRLIFTDCPKSVAIVEKYIRLLKFNEALEASKKVPAGYYWLGWGAFMCYLKAEAYLSQKNYAAALQELKDARQYASYERREAFIRVLKKVIAVEQSKGTEPLPQNADEGGFLVRGILLEKKKQDRAAVLEYMKAVMLFPPRDREGTLNLVRLSAQLRLIRLLKRIGEAGLAQGFQQQLVKEY
;
A
#
# COMPACT_ATOMS: atom_id res chain seq x y z
N MET A 1 -24.17 -40.14 0.16
CA MET A 1 -23.66 -39.88 -1.20
C MET A 1 -23.32 -38.40 -1.31
N PHE A 2 -22.12 -38.02 -0.87
CA PHE A 2 -21.61 -36.64 -0.89
C PHE A 2 -20.39 -36.59 -1.80
N GLU A 3 -20.59 -36.51 -3.11
CA GLU A 3 -19.51 -36.43 -4.11
C GLU A 3 -19.70 -35.24 -5.09
N GLY A 4 -20.34 -34.17 -4.64
CA GLY A 4 -20.60 -32.99 -5.47
C GLY A 4 -19.76 -31.74 -5.18
N LYS A 5 -18.90 -31.73 -4.15
CA LYS A 5 -18.25 -30.48 -3.66
C LYS A 5 -16.74 -30.38 -3.90
N ALA A 6 -16.10 -31.40 -4.49
CA ALA A 6 -14.65 -31.43 -4.68
C ALA A 6 -14.16 -30.92 -6.05
N GLN A 7 -15.05 -30.61 -6.99
CA GLN A 7 -14.66 -30.37 -8.39
C GLN A 7 -14.55 -28.89 -8.79
N VAL A 8 -15.06 -27.96 -7.97
CA VAL A 8 -14.93 -26.51 -8.21
C VAL A 8 -13.55 -25.97 -7.80
N TYR A 9 -12.85 -26.65 -6.88
CA TYR A 9 -11.53 -26.23 -6.39
C TYR A 9 -10.35 -26.60 -7.31
N LYS A 10 -10.56 -27.43 -8.35
CA LYS A 10 -9.50 -27.88 -9.26
C LYS A 10 -9.36 -27.07 -10.56
N ILE A 11 -10.35 -26.25 -10.91
CA ILE A 11 -10.35 -25.50 -12.19
C ILE A 11 -9.63 -24.14 -12.07
N ILE A 12 -9.39 -23.62 -10.85
CA ILE A 12 -8.74 -22.32 -10.65
C ILE A 12 -7.19 -22.39 -10.68
N ARG A 13 -6.60 -23.59 -10.79
CA ARG A 13 -5.13 -23.77 -10.77
C ARG A 13 -4.44 -23.74 -12.13
N GLY A 14 -5.16 -23.54 -13.22
CA GLY A 14 -4.62 -23.69 -14.58
C GLY A 14 -4.94 -22.52 -15.50
N LEU A 15 -4.53 -21.29 -15.16
CA LEU A 15 -4.48 -20.19 -16.13
C LEU A 15 -3.37 -19.20 -15.78
N PHE A 16 -2.13 -19.70 -15.67
CA PHE A 16 -0.94 -18.85 -15.81
C PHE A 16 -0.79 -18.53 -17.30
N ILE A 17 -1.51 -17.52 -17.78
CA ILE A 17 -1.21 -16.91 -19.08
C ILE A 17 0.04 -16.06 -18.87
N THR A 18 1.16 -16.60 -19.36
CA THR A 18 2.41 -15.89 -19.58
C THR A 18 2.16 -14.81 -20.63
N VAL A 19 1.77 -13.62 -20.19
CA VAL A 19 1.80 -12.42 -21.04
C VAL A 19 3.25 -11.93 -21.10
N LEU A 20 3.97 -12.47 -22.08
CA LEU A 20 5.18 -11.90 -22.66
C LEU A 20 4.80 -10.57 -23.32
N ILE A 21 4.90 -9.47 -22.60
CA ILE A 21 5.01 -8.14 -23.20
C ILE A 21 6.41 -7.63 -22.91
N GLY A 22 7.19 -7.58 -23.98
CA GLY A 22 8.50 -6.94 -24.03
C GLY A 22 8.38 -5.47 -23.64
N GLY A 23 9.00 -5.15 -22.52
CA GLY A 23 9.31 -3.81 -22.07
C GLY A 23 10.43 -4.00 -21.05
N ALA A 24 11.59 -3.40 -21.30
CA ALA A 24 12.81 -3.57 -20.53
C ALA A 24 12.54 -3.73 -19.03
N LEU A 25 12.64 -4.97 -18.54
CA LEU A 25 12.67 -5.28 -17.12
C LEU A 25 14.00 -4.71 -16.60
N LEU A 26 13.96 -3.46 -16.13
CA LEU A 26 14.94 -2.96 -15.18
C LEU A 26 14.83 -3.87 -13.94
N ARG A 27 15.64 -4.92 -13.94
CA ARG A 27 15.85 -5.77 -12.77
C ARG A 27 16.65 -4.94 -11.78
N PHE A 28 15.93 -4.20 -10.93
CA PHE A 28 16.52 -3.56 -9.76
C PHE A 28 16.93 -4.66 -8.76
N SER A 29 18.07 -5.30 -8.99
CA SER A 29 18.76 -6.06 -7.96
C SER A 29 19.59 -5.07 -7.15
N ALA A 30 18.94 -4.31 -6.28
CA ALA A 30 19.63 -3.74 -5.13
C ALA A 30 19.94 -4.90 -4.19
N THR A 31 21.21 -5.09 -3.85
CA THR A 31 21.56 -6.03 -2.79
C THR A 31 21.17 -5.43 -1.44
N ALA A 32 20.91 -6.28 -0.44
CA ALA A 32 20.47 -5.81 0.88
C ALA A 32 21.50 -4.80 1.44
N GLY A 33 21.03 -3.62 1.84
CA GLY A 33 21.86 -2.51 2.29
C GLY A 33 22.26 -1.51 1.21
N GLU A 34 22.01 -1.76 -0.07
CA GLU A 34 22.23 -0.77 -1.14
C GLU A 34 21.02 0.15 -1.33
N ALA A 35 21.29 1.36 -1.81
CA ALA A 35 20.25 2.28 -2.22
C ALA A 35 20.40 2.71 -3.68
N VAL A 36 19.26 2.82 -4.37
CA VAL A 36 19.19 3.25 -5.77
C VAL A 36 18.38 4.54 -5.83
N ILE A 37 18.92 5.55 -6.52
CA ILE A 37 18.31 6.87 -6.66
C ILE A 37 18.07 7.10 -8.15
N ILE A 38 16.85 7.49 -8.50
CA ILE A 38 16.51 7.88 -9.87
C ILE A 38 16.37 9.40 -9.90
N LEU A 39 17.26 10.03 -10.66
CA LEU A 39 17.29 11.47 -10.89
C LEU A 39 16.12 11.90 -11.77
N ASN A 40 15.83 13.20 -11.78
CA ASN A 40 14.73 13.76 -12.59
C ASN A 40 14.99 13.67 -14.10
N ASN A 41 16.25 13.63 -14.51
CA ASN A 41 16.64 13.38 -15.91
C ASN A 41 16.54 11.89 -16.30
N GLY A 42 16.21 11.00 -15.35
CA GLY A 42 16.09 9.55 -15.57
C GLY A 42 17.33 8.75 -15.20
N ASP A 43 18.46 9.39 -14.93
CA ASP A 43 19.70 8.70 -14.58
C ASP A 43 19.58 7.96 -13.24
N GLU A 44 20.28 6.83 -13.16
CA GLU A 44 20.41 6.03 -11.95
C GLU A 44 21.72 6.36 -11.24
N VAL A 45 21.64 6.60 -9.93
CA VAL A 45 22.81 6.72 -9.06
C VAL A 45 22.71 5.72 -7.93
N ARG A 46 23.77 4.95 -7.72
CA ARG A 46 23.84 3.93 -6.67
C ARG A 46 24.59 4.44 -5.45
N ASN A 47 24.10 4.08 -4.28
CA ASN A 47 24.77 4.25 -2.99
C ASN A 47 24.95 2.86 -2.38
N PRO A 48 26.12 2.23 -2.53
CA PRO A 48 26.33 0.86 -2.08
C PRO A 48 26.30 0.72 -0.55
N SER A 49 26.49 1.82 0.19
CA SER A 49 26.46 1.79 1.64
C SER A 49 25.05 1.88 2.24
N GLY A 50 24.08 2.35 1.45
CA GLY A 50 22.73 2.70 1.93
C GLY A 50 22.69 3.83 2.95
N LYS A 51 23.84 4.44 3.30
CA LYS A 51 23.94 5.51 4.30
C LYS A 51 23.74 6.87 3.66
N PHE A 52 22.91 7.68 4.29
CA PHE A 52 22.60 9.03 3.85
C PHE A 52 22.75 10.02 5.01
N SER A 53 23.25 11.22 4.70
CA SER A 53 22.94 12.42 5.46
C SER A 53 21.68 13.05 4.87
N VAL A 54 20.69 13.37 5.69
CA VAL A 54 19.41 13.91 5.21
C VAL A 54 19.10 15.24 5.89
N GLY A 55 18.95 16.28 5.09
CA GLY A 55 18.51 17.61 5.51
C GLY A 55 16.99 17.67 5.71
N LYS A 56 16.52 18.70 6.43
CA LYS A 56 15.09 18.90 6.74
C LYS A 56 14.21 19.15 5.50
N ASN A 57 14.82 19.64 4.42
CA ASN A 57 14.16 19.96 3.14
C ASN A 57 14.26 18.84 2.10
N GLY A 58 14.71 17.64 2.48
CA GLY A 58 14.94 16.54 1.55
C GLY A 58 16.23 16.65 0.76
N ALA A 59 17.16 17.55 1.10
CA ALA A 59 18.52 17.42 0.59
C ALA A 59 19.16 16.13 1.14
N ILE A 60 19.83 15.37 0.29
CA ILE A 60 20.51 14.13 0.67
C ILE A 60 21.99 14.20 0.30
N GLY A 61 22.84 13.69 1.18
CA GLY A 61 24.27 13.50 0.95
C GLY A 61 24.64 12.04 1.10
N PHE A 62 25.43 11.50 0.19
CA PHE A 62 25.87 10.10 0.21
C PHE A 62 27.18 9.92 -0.55
N ARG A 63 27.77 8.73 -0.43
CA ARG A 63 28.91 8.31 -1.25
C ARG A 63 28.39 7.35 -2.32
N ASP A 64 28.69 7.64 -3.60
CA ASP A 64 28.29 6.77 -4.70
C ASP A 64 29.21 5.55 -4.85
N ASP A 65 28.92 4.71 -5.84
CA ASP A 65 29.69 3.52 -6.18
C ASP A 65 31.11 3.82 -6.68
N THR A 66 31.37 5.03 -7.19
CA THR A 66 32.72 5.52 -7.53
C THR A 66 33.50 6.04 -6.32
N GLY A 67 32.87 6.08 -5.14
CA GLY A 67 33.46 6.62 -3.92
C GLY A 67 33.37 8.14 -3.81
N GLN A 68 32.71 8.82 -4.76
CA GLN A 68 32.53 10.27 -4.74
C GLN A 68 31.42 10.68 -3.78
N VAL A 69 31.63 11.77 -3.06
CA VAL A 69 30.60 12.36 -2.19
C VAL A 69 29.66 13.18 -3.05
N ARG A 70 28.41 12.74 -3.16
CA ARG A 70 27.33 13.47 -3.83
C ARG A 70 26.45 14.17 -2.83
N ARG A 71 25.93 15.33 -3.23
CA ARG A 71 24.87 16.07 -2.56
C ARG A 71 23.80 16.38 -3.57
N LEU A 72 22.59 15.87 -3.34
CA LEU A 72 21.43 16.11 -4.17
C LEU A 72 20.41 16.90 -3.36
N LYS A 73 19.83 17.92 -3.97
CA LYS A 73 18.65 18.61 -3.44
C LYS A 73 17.40 17.80 -3.77
N ARG A 74 16.28 18.12 -3.13
CA ARG A 74 15.01 17.41 -3.34
C ARG A 74 14.57 17.44 -4.81
N GLU A 75 14.82 18.55 -5.49
CA GLU A 75 14.50 18.79 -6.90
C GLU A 75 15.42 18.07 -7.90
N ASP A 76 16.48 17.38 -7.43
CA ASP A 76 17.38 16.66 -8.33
C ASP A 76 16.91 15.22 -8.59
N TYR A 77 16.03 14.69 -7.74
CA TYR A 77 15.62 13.28 -7.77
C TYR A 77 14.11 13.09 -7.61
N ARG A 78 13.59 12.02 -8.22
CA ARG A 78 12.17 11.63 -8.13
C ARG A 78 11.94 10.41 -7.26
N LEU A 79 12.81 9.39 -7.39
CA LEU A 79 12.65 8.11 -6.70
C LEU A 79 13.89 7.79 -5.89
N ILE A 80 13.67 7.19 -4.72
CA ILE A 80 14.71 6.56 -3.93
C ILE A 80 14.20 5.20 -3.49
N PHE A 81 15.06 4.20 -3.65
CA PHE A 81 14.89 2.83 -3.21
C PHE A 81 15.90 2.58 -2.10
N THR A 82 15.40 2.27 -0.91
CA THR A 82 16.18 1.84 0.25
C THR A 82 15.46 0.66 0.90
N ASP A 83 16.16 -0.09 1.75
CA ASP A 83 15.50 -1.10 2.59
C ASP A 83 14.46 -0.46 3.53
N CYS A 84 13.42 -1.22 3.85
CA CYS A 84 12.37 -0.78 4.78
C CYS A 84 12.96 -0.55 6.17
N PRO A 85 12.93 0.69 6.70
CA PRO A 85 13.41 0.95 8.05
C PRO A 85 12.55 0.21 9.06
N LYS A 86 13.17 -0.37 10.10
CA LYS A 86 12.45 -1.08 11.17
C LYS A 86 11.31 -0.25 11.77
N SER A 87 11.49 1.07 11.89
CA SER A 87 10.47 1.99 12.40
C SER A 87 9.23 2.08 11.50
N VAL A 88 9.41 2.07 10.17
CA VAL A 88 8.31 2.04 9.20
C VAL A 88 7.61 0.69 9.24
N ALA A 89 8.39 -0.40 9.28
CA ALA A 89 7.86 -1.76 9.35
C ALA A 89 7.00 -1.99 10.62
N ILE A 90 7.35 -1.36 11.76
CA ILE A 90 6.54 -1.39 12.98
C ILE A 90 5.18 -0.73 12.77
N VAL A 91 5.12 0.42 12.08
CA VAL A 91 3.86 1.13 11.80
C VAL A 91 2.97 0.26 10.93
N GLU A 92 3.52 -0.31 9.85
CA GLU A 92 2.81 -1.25 8.98
C GLU A 92 2.27 -2.45 9.77
N LYS A 93 3.11 -3.05 10.63
CA LYS A 93 2.71 -4.16 11.50
C LYS A 93 1.51 -3.78 12.37
N TYR A 94 1.49 -2.59 12.97
CA TYR A 94 0.35 -2.16 13.78
C TYR A 94 -0.92 -1.96 12.96
N ILE A 95 -0.83 -1.42 11.73
CA ILE A 95 -1.98 -1.35 10.81
C ILE A 95 -2.55 -2.75 10.54
N ARG A 96 -1.69 -3.73 10.22
CA ARG A 96 -2.09 -5.12 9.97
C ARG A 96 -2.72 -5.79 11.19
N LEU A 97 -2.27 -5.44 12.39
CA LEU A 97 -2.85 -5.90 13.65
C LEU A 97 -4.11 -5.13 14.08
N LEU A 98 -4.63 -4.23 13.24
CA LEU A 98 -5.78 -3.37 13.53
C LEU A 98 -5.56 -2.43 14.73
N LYS A 99 -4.29 -2.18 15.09
CA LYS A 99 -3.85 -1.33 16.21
C LYS A 99 -3.60 0.10 15.72
N PHE A 100 -4.66 0.76 15.28
CA PHE A 100 -4.53 2.04 14.57
C PHE A 100 -3.97 3.18 15.43
N ASN A 101 -4.29 3.22 16.72
CA ASN A 101 -3.73 4.22 17.64
C ASN A 101 -2.22 4.02 17.82
N GLU A 102 -1.80 2.77 18.04
CA GLU A 102 -0.39 2.41 18.19
C GLU A 102 0.38 2.64 16.89
N ALA A 103 -0.24 2.44 15.73
CA ALA A 103 0.34 2.80 14.44
C ALA A 103 0.60 4.32 14.34
N LEU A 104 -0.37 5.15 14.74
CA LEU A 104 -0.22 6.61 14.75
C LEU A 104 0.87 7.05 15.74
N GLU A 105 0.92 6.48 16.95
CA GLU A 105 1.97 6.80 17.92
C GLU A 105 3.36 6.33 17.45
N ALA A 106 3.46 5.15 16.85
CA ALA A 106 4.70 4.66 16.26
C ALA A 106 5.16 5.54 15.09
N SER A 107 4.23 6.09 14.30
CA SER A 107 4.55 6.96 13.17
C SER A 107 5.29 8.24 13.57
N LYS A 108 5.00 8.77 14.77
CA LYS A 108 5.68 9.95 15.34
C LYS A 108 7.16 9.67 15.67
N LYS A 109 7.51 8.41 15.88
CA LYS A 109 8.88 7.97 16.21
C LYS A 109 9.69 7.62 14.97
N VAL A 110 9.11 7.68 13.77
CA VAL A 110 9.84 7.45 12.52
C VAL A 110 10.76 8.65 12.26
N PRO A 111 12.09 8.45 12.14
CA PRO A 111 13.00 9.55 11.82
C PRO A 111 12.61 10.29 10.55
N ALA A 112 12.59 11.62 10.61
CA ALA A 112 12.18 12.47 9.49
C ALA A 112 12.98 12.21 8.21
N GLY A 113 14.25 11.81 8.33
CA GLY A 113 15.10 11.47 7.19
C GLY A 113 14.51 10.37 6.30
N TYR A 114 13.85 9.36 6.87
CA TYR A 114 13.26 8.26 6.09
C TYR A 114 12.08 8.69 5.22
N TYR A 115 11.38 9.76 5.59
CA TYR A 115 10.31 10.30 4.75
C TYR A 115 10.86 10.77 3.39
N TRP A 116 12.06 11.34 3.38
CA TRP A 116 12.75 11.79 2.17
C TRP A 116 13.42 10.67 1.39
N LEU A 117 13.76 9.55 2.05
CA LEU A 117 14.43 8.39 1.46
C LEU A 117 13.45 7.36 0.84
N GLY A 118 12.33 7.84 0.30
CA GLY A 118 11.36 7.02 -0.43
C GLY A 118 10.22 6.42 0.40
N TRP A 119 10.23 6.57 1.73
CA TRP A 119 9.20 6.02 2.62
C TRP A 119 8.10 7.01 3.00
N GLY A 120 8.24 8.30 2.68
CA GLY A 120 7.32 9.34 3.13
C GLY A 120 5.90 9.17 2.58
N ALA A 121 5.75 8.95 1.27
CA ALA A 121 4.44 8.72 0.66
C ALA A 121 3.74 7.46 1.22
N PHE A 122 4.52 6.40 1.49
CA PHE A 122 4.02 5.17 2.11
C PHE A 122 3.60 5.39 3.57
N MET A 123 4.37 6.16 4.34
CA MET A 123 4.01 6.54 5.71
C MET A 123 2.74 7.39 5.77
N CYS A 124 2.60 8.39 4.89
CA CYS A 124 1.38 9.18 4.77
C CYS A 124 0.17 8.28 4.47
N TYR A 125 0.34 7.27 3.63
CA TYR A 125 -0.70 6.29 3.41
C TYR A 125 -1.08 5.52 4.69
N LEU A 126 -0.11 4.94 5.39
CA LEU A 126 -0.40 4.14 6.59
C LEU A 126 -1.14 4.97 7.64
N LYS A 127 -0.75 6.25 7.79
CA LYS A 127 -1.45 7.20 8.65
C LYS A 127 -2.85 7.51 8.13
N ALA A 128 -3.03 7.72 6.83
CA ALA A 128 -4.34 7.94 6.23
C ALA A 128 -5.30 6.76 6.48
N GLU A 129 -4.82 5.52 6.40
CA GLU A 129 -5.62 4.32 6.72
C GLU A 129 -6.00 4.23 8.20
N ALA A 130 -5.07 4.55 9.10
CA ALA A 130 -5.39 4.62 10.53
C ALA A 130 -6.47 5.67 10.80
N TYR A 131 -6.34 6.88 10.25
CA TYR A 131 -7.34 7.93 10.39
C TYR A 131 -8.68 7.56 9.74
N LEU A 132 -8.65 6.95 8.55
CA LEU A 132 -9.85 6.47 7.86
C LEU A 132 -10.59 5.40 8.68
N SER A 133 -9.85 4.48 9.32
CA SER A 133 -10.42 3.47 10.20
C SER A 133 -11.07 4.06 11.46
N GLN A 134 -10.69 5.28 11.83
CA GLN A 134 -11.28 6.06 12.91
C GLN A 134 -12.33 7.06 12.43
N LYS A 135 -12.70 7.03 11.13
CA LYS A 135 -13.59 8.00 10.49
C LYS A 135 -13.12 9.45 10.56
N ASN A 136 -11.83 9.69 10.81
CA ASN A 136 -11.23 11.02 10.76
C ASN A 136 -10.80 11.35 9.32
N TYR A 137 -11.79 11.63 8.48
CA TYR A 137 -11.58 11.85 7.04
C TYR A 137 -10.73 13.08 6.72
N ALA A 138 -10.84 14.15 7.54
CA ALA A 138 -10.06 15.36 7.35
C ALA A 138 -8.56 15.11 7.53
N ALA A 139 -8.18 14.42 8.62
CA ALA A 139 -6.79 14.05 8.85
C ALA A 139 -6.28 13.07 7.77
N ALA A 140 -7.10 12.09 7.36
CA ALA A 140 -6.73 11.18 6.29
C ALA A 140 -6.45 11.90 4.96
N LEU A 141 -7.30 12.86 4.57
CA LEU A 141 -7.09 13.66 3.35
C LEU A 141 -5.84 14.54 3.44
N GLN A 142 -5.56 15.10 4.61
CA GLN A 142 -4.37 15.91 4.84
C GLN A 142 -3.09 15.09 4.64
N GLU A 143 -3.01 13.88 5.22
CA GLU A 143 -1.86 12.99 4.99
C GLU A 143 -1.67 12.65 3.51
N LEU A 144 -2.76 12.37 2.78
CA LEU A 144 -2.69 12.07 1.34
C LEU A 144 -2.29 13.30 0.50
N LYS A 145 -2.54 14.51 0.98
CA LYS A 145 -2.07 15.75 0.36
C LYS A 145 -0.57 15.93 0.60
N ASP A 146 -0.14 15.72 1.84
CA ASP A 146 1.26 15.86 2.26
C ASP A 146 2.18 14.83 1.61
N ALA A 147 1.65 13.67 1.19
CA ALA A 147 2.39 12.65 0.45
C ALA A 147 3.12 13.19 -0.80
N ARG A 148 2.57 14.24 -1.45
CA ARG A 148 3.09 14.82 -2.70
C ARG A 148 4.50 15.38 -2.60
N GLN A 149 4.91 15.84 -1.42
CA GLN A 149 6.23 16.45 -1.25
C GLN A 149 7.36 15.42 -1.24
N TYR A 150 7.07 14.16 -0.92
CA TYR A 150 8.08 13.13 -0.71
C TYR A 150 8.49 12.45 -2.01
N ALA A 151 9.70 11.91 -2.01
CA ALA A 151 10.18 11.06 -3.09
C ALA A 151 9.31 9.82 -3.23
N SER A 152 9.31 9.23 -4.41
CA SER A 152 8.51 8.03 -4.72
C SER A 152 6.98 8.24 -4.63
N TYR A 153 6.49 9.49 -4.54
CA TYR A 153 5.06 9.80 -4.60
C TYR A 153 4.38 9.26 -5.87
N GLU A 154 5.01 9.46 -7.03
CA GLU A 154 4.46 9.08 -8.35
C GLU A 154 4.11 7.59 -8.41
N ARG A 155 4.94 6.74 -7.78
CA ARG A 155 4.72 5.28 -7.68
C ARG A 155 3.45 4.94 -6.90
N ARG A 156 3.08 5.80 -5.96
CA ARG A 156 1.91 5.66 -5.08
C ARG A 156 0.72 6.48 -5.56
N GLU A 157 0.82 7.23 -6.64
CA GLU A 157 -0.20 8.21 -7.02
C GLU A 157 -1.53 7.53 -7.36
N ALA A 158 -1.49 6.45 -8.16
CA ALA A 158 -2.68 5.67 -8.50
C ALA A 158 -3.40 5.18 -7.24
N PHE A 159 -2.63 4.71 -6.28
CA PHE A 159 -3.12 4.25 -5.00
C PHE A 159 -3.75 5.40 -4.18
N ILE A 160 -3.09 6.55 -4.08
CA ILE A 160 -3.58 7.73 -3.37
C ILE A 160 -4.89 8.23 -3.99
N ARG A 161 -5.04 8.15 -5.31
CA ARG A 161 -6.31 8.45 -5.99
C ARG A 161 -7.43 7.52 -5.56
N VAL A 162 -7.16 6.22 -5.45
CA VAL A 162 -8.14 5.23 -4.95
C VAL A 162 -8.58 5.60 -3.53
N LEU A 163 -7.66 5.95 -2.63
CA LEU A 163 -8.05 6.34 -1.27
C LEU A 163 -8.86 7.63 -1.19
N LYS A 164 -8.52 8.64 -1.98
CA LYS A 164 -9.35 9.86 -2.04
C LYS A 164 -10.77 9.52 -2.48
N LYS A 165 -10.93 8.61 -3.44
CA LYS A 165 -12.24 8.09 -3.85
C LYS A 165 -12.93 7.31 -2.73
N VAL A 166 -12.21 6.47 -2.00
CA VAL A 166 -12.72 5.75 -0.82
C VAL A 166 -13.24 6.74 0.22
N ILE A 167 -12.48 7.79 0.56
CA ILE A 167 -12.89 8.82 1.51
C ILE A 167 -14.16 9.54 1.02
N ALA A 168 -14.18 9.97 -0.24
CA ALA A 168 -15.35 10.63 -0.83
C ALA A 168 -16.60 9.75 -0.77
N VAL A 169 -16.45 8.46 -1.12
CA VAL A 169 -17.54 7.48 -1.04
C VAL A 169 -17.99 7.26 0.41
N GLU A 170 -17.06 7.15 1.36
CA GLU A 170 -17.39 7.02 2.79
C GLU A 170 -18.17 8.21 3.35
N GLN A 171 -17.88 9.42 2.85
CA GLN A 171 -18.60 10.64 3.22
C GLN A 171 -19.93 10.81 2.48
N SER A 172 -20.17 10.03 1.42
CA SER A 172 -21.38 10.12 0.61
C SER A 172 -22.60 9.44 1.24
N LYS A 173 -23.77 9.63 0.60
CA LYS A 173 -25.02 8.93 0.93
C LYS A 173 -25.08 7.50 0.36
N GLY A 174 -24.12 7.07 -0.46
CA GLY A 174 -24.12 5.73 -1.08
C GLY A 174 -25.09 5.59 -2.25
N THR A 175 -25.54 6.70 -2.84
CA THR A 175 -26.42 6.74 -4.02
C THR A 175 -25.64 6.66 -5.34
N GLU A 176 -24.32 6.68 -5.27
CA GLU A 176 -23.44 6.61 -6.42
C GLU A 176 -23.63 5.31 -7.20
N PRO A 177 -23.47 5.37 -8.54
CA PRO A 177 -23.43 4.17 -9.35
C PRO A 177 -22.23 3.31 -8.95
N LEU A 178 -22.41 2.00 -9.01
CA LEU A 178 -21.31 1.07 -8.77
C LEU A 178 -20.26 1.23 -9.89
N PRO A 179 -18.97 1.40 -9.56
CA PRO A 179 -17.91 1.41 -10.56
C PRO A 179 -17.95 0.12 -11.40
N GLN A 180 -17.69 0.22 -12.70
CA GLN A 180 -17.66 -0.93 -13.62
C GLN A 180 -16.25 -1.52 -13.80
N ASN A 181 -15.20 -0.81 -13.37
CA ASN A 181 -13.82 -1.27 -13.48
C ASN A 181 -13.59 -2.54 -12.66
N ALA A 182 -12.97 -3.55 -13.28
CA ALA A 182 -12.61 -4.81 -12.65
C ALA A 182 -11.17 -4.82 -12.09
N ASP A 183 -10.68 -3.64 -11.68
CA ASP A 183 -9.42 -3.51 -10.97
C ASP A 183 -9.63 -3.53 -9.45
N GLU A 184 -8.53 -3.63 -8.72
CA GLU A 184 -8.48 -3.72 -7.26
C GLU A 184 -9.21 -2.56 -6.56
N GLY A 185 -9.03 -1.33 -7.06
CA GLY A 185 -9.68 -0.14 -6.53
C GLY A 185 -11.18 -0.11 -6.83
N GLY A 186 -11.58 -0.63 -7.98
CA GLY A 186 -12.98 -0.84 -8.37
C GLY A 186 -13.69 -1.79 -7.42
N PHE A 187 -13.10 -2.95 -7.13
CA PHE A 187 -13.62 -3.90 -6.15
C PHE A 187 -13.74 -3.29 -4.75
N LEU A 188 -12.70 -2.60 -4.27
CA LEU A 188 -12.73 -1.91 -2.98
C LEU A 188 -13.88 -0.90 -2.90
N VAL A 189 -14.01 -0.02 -3.89
CA VAL A 189 -15.05 1.02 -3.88
C VAL A 189 -16.46 0.43 -4.01
N ARG A 190 -16.65 -0.62 -4.84
CA ARG A 190 -17.93 -1.33 -4.92
C ARG A 190 -18.34 -1.91 -3.58
N GLY A 191 -17.41 -2.56 -2.87
CA GLY A 191 -17.67 -3.11 -1.53
C GLY A 191 -18.20 -2.05 -0.56
N ILE A 192 -17.59 -0.86 -0.54
CA ILE A 192 -18.00 0.24 0.34
C ILE A 192 -19.40 0.76 -0.02
N LEU A 193 -19.70 0.94 -1.31
CA LEU A 193 -21.02 1.36 -1.76
C LEU A 193 -22.11 0.33 -1.41
N LEU A 194 -21.79 -0.96 -1.54
CA LEU A 194 -22.69 -2.05 -1.17
C LEU A 194 -22.94 -2.09 0.36
N GLU A 195 -21.91 -1.88 1.18
CA GLU A 195 -22.09 -1.74 2.63
C GLU A 195 -23.03 -0.58 2.97
N LYS A 196 -22.87 0.57 2.32
CA LYS A 196 -23.77 1.73 2.51
C LYS A 196 -25.21 1.42 2.12
N LYS A 197 -25.39 0.59 1.10
CA LYS A 197 -26.70 0.07 0.67
C LYS A 197 -27.21 -1.09 1.55
N LYS A 198 -26.51 -1.42 2.65
CA LYS A 198 -26.82 -2.54 3.57
C LYS A 198 -26.81 -3.92 2.89
N GLN A 199 -26.07 -4.04 1.79
CA GLN A 199 -25.91 -5.29 1.03
C GLN A 199 -24.62 -6.01 1.48
N ASP A 200 -24.52 -6.32 2.77
CA ASP A 200 -23.27 -6.76 3.42
C ASP A 200 -22.66 -8.01 2.77
N ARG A 201 -23.48 -9.01 2.40
CA ARG A 201 -22.98 -10.21 1.71
C ARG A 201 -22.35 -9.90 0.35
N ALA A 202 -22.95 -8.99 -0.40
CA ALA A 202 -22.39 -8.57 -1.69
C ALA A 202 -21.10 -7.76 -1.48
N ALA A 203 -21.06 -6.91 -0.45
CA ALA A 203 -19.84 -6.19 -0.08
C ALA A 203 -18.68 -7.12 0.30
N VAL A 204 -18.94 -8.18 1.08
CA VAL A 204 -17.96 -9.22 1.40
C VAL A 204 -17.36 -9.81 0.12
N LEU A 205 -18.18 -10.16 -0.86
CA LEU A 205 -17.71 -10.73 -2.13
C LEU A 205 -16.80 -9.75 -2.89
N GLU A 206 -17.17 -8.47 -2.95
CA GLU A 206 -16.34 -7.45 -3.62
C GLU A 206 -14.99 -7.26 -2.92
N TYR A 207 -14.94 -7.23 -1.58
CA TYR A 207 -13.66 -7.17 -0.88
C TYR A 207 -12.84 -8.45 -1.06
N MET A 208 -13.46 -9.62 -1.04
CA MET A 208 -12.76 -10.88 -1.31
C MET A 208 -12.13 -10.89 -2.70
N LYS A 209 -12.80 -10.35 -3.73
CA LYS A 209 -12.22 -10.22 -5.08
C LYS A 209 -10.94 -9.38 -5.04
N ALA A 210 -10.94 -8.23 -4.35
CA ALA A 210 -9.73 -7.42 -4.18
C ALA A 210 -8.61 -8.19 -3.43
N VAL A 211 -8.96 -8.96 -2.40
CA VAL A 211 -7.97 -9.69 -1.57
C VAL A 211 -7.40 -10.94 -2.25
N MET A 212 -8.21 -11.65 -3.05
CA MET A 212 -7.85 -12.95 -3.60
C MET A 212 -7.30 -12.88 -5.03
N LEU A 213 -7.75 -11.90 -5.83
CA LEU A 213 -7.32 -11.77 -7.24
C LEU A 213 -6.01 -10.98 -7.39
N PHE A 214 -5.64 -10.18 -6.38
CA PHE A 214 -4.47 -9.31 -6.42
C PHE A 214 -3.41 -9.78 -5.41
N PRO A 215 -2.12 -9.68 -5.75
CA PRO A 215 -1.04 -10.12 -4.88
C PRO A 215 -0.90 -9.23 -3.64
N PRO A 216 -0.39 -9.79 -2.52
CA PRO A 216 -0.13 -9.04 -1.28
C PRO A 216 0.98 -8.00 -1.44
N ARG A 217 1.84 -8.16 -2.44
CA ARG A 217 2.87 -7.20 -2.80
C ARG A 217 2.59 -6.62 -4.17
N ASP A 218 2.86 -5.33 -4.33
CA ASP A 218 2.79 -4.68 -5.63
C ASP A 218 3.97 -5.09 -6.52
N ARG A 219 4.00 -4.58 -7.75
CA ARG A 219 5.06 -4.86 -8.74
C ARG A 219 6.46 -4.47 -8.25
N GLU A 220 6.53 -3.72 -7.16
CA GLU A 220 7.73 -3.14 -6.58
C GLU A 220 8.21 -3.94 -5.37
N GLY A 221 7.53 -5.03 -5.03
CA GLY A 221 7.84 -5.87 -3.88
C GLY A 221 7.42 -5.25 -2.55
N THR A 222 6.71 -4.13 -2.55
CA THR A 222 6.19 -3.50 -1.32
C THR A 222 4.74 -3.91 -1.07
N LEU A 223 4.21 -3.64 0.12
CA LEU A 223 2.82 -4.00 0.45
C LEU A 223 1.84 -3.40 -0.57
N ASN A 224 0.93 -4.23 -1.10
CA ASN A 224 -0.17 -3.75 -1.90
C ASN A 224 -1.22 -3.07 -1.01
N LEU A 225 -1.32 -1.76 -1.16
CA LEU A 225 -2.07 -0.90 -0.27
C LEU A 225 -3.59 -0.94 -0.52
N VAL A 226 -4.05 -1.11 -1.77
CA VAL A 226 -5.50 -1.24 -2.03
C VAL A 226 -6.00 -2.54 -1.39
N ARG A 227 -5.21 -3.61 -1.55
CA ARG A 227 -5.51 -4.94 -1.02
C ARG A 227 -5.59 -4.91 0.48
N LEU A 228 -4.61 -4.28 1.12
CA LEU A 228 -4.61 -4.06 2.56
C LEU A 228 -5.90 -3.38 2.99
N SER A 229 -6.26 -2.25 2.37
CA SER A 229 -7.50 -1.52 2.69
C SER A 229 -8.74 -2.40 2.56
N ALA A 230 -8.84 -3.17 1.47
CA ALA A 230 -9.94 -4.12 1.25
C ALA A 230 -9.97 -5.22 2.31
N GLN A 231 -8.82 -5.78 2.70
CA GLN A 231 -8.72 -6.81 3.72
C GLN A 231 -9.11 -6.30 5.11
N LEU A 232 -8.68 -5.10 5.49
CA LEU A 232 -9.07 -4.45 6.75
C LEU A 232 -10.61 -4.29 6.83
N ARG A 233 -11.23 -3.88 5.72
CA ARG A 233 -12.69 -3.72 5.61
C ARG A 233 -13.41 -5.05 5.63
N LEU A 234 -12.91 -6.05 4.90
CA LEU A 234 -13.44 -7.40 4.90
C LEU A 234 -13.47 -7.99 6.32
N ILE A 235 -12.36 -7.90 7.06
CA ILE A 235 -12.27 -8.40 8.44
C ILE A 235 -13.30 -7.68 9.34
N ARG A 236 -13.42 -6.36 9.22
CA ARG A 236 -14.39 -5.56 9.99
C ARG A 236 -15.83 -5.96 9.68
N LEU A 237 -16.15 -6.12 8.40
CA LEU A 237 -17.49 -6.47 7.93
C LEU A 237 -17.88 -7.88 8.38
N LEU A 238 -16.99 -8.87 8.21
CA LEU A 238 -17.22 -10.25 8.65
C LEU A 238 -17.50 -10.31 10.16
N LYS A 239 -16.73 -9.57 10.98
CA LYS A 239 -17.01 -9.44 12.43
C LYS A 239 -18.40 -8.85 12.69
N ARG A 240 -18.78 -7.81 11.95
CA ARG A 240 -20.09 -7.15 12.09
C ARG A 240 -21.26 -8.09 11.79
N ILE A 241 -21.14 -8.95 10.78
CA ILE A 241 -22.21 -9.87 10.36
C ILE A 241 -22.19 -11.23 11.07
N GLY A 242 -21.35 -11.41 12.09
CA GLY A 242 -21.29 -12.65 12.88
C GLY A 242 -20.39 -13.76 12.31
N GLU A 243 -19.64 -13.48 11.24
CA GLU A 243 -18.74 -14.44 10.57
C GLU A 243 -17.32 -14.40 11.18
N ALA A 244 -17.24 -14.51 12.51
CA ALA A 244 -15.99 -14.29 13.26
C ALA A 244 -14.86 -15.27 12.89
N GLY A 245 -15.18 -16.53 12.59
CA GLY A 245 -14.20 -17.53 12.18
C GLY A 245 -13.53 -17.18 10.84
N LEU A 246 -14.31 -16.73 9.85
CA LEU A 246 -13.77 -16.25 8.58
C LEU A 246 -12.93 -14.99 8.78
N ALA A 247 -13.40 -14.05 9.61
CA ALA A 247 -12.65 -12.84 9.95
C ALA A 247 -11.28 -13.17 10.56
N GLN A 248 -11.22 -14.16 11.46
CA GLN A 248 -9.97 -14.61 12.07
C GLN A 248 -9.02 -15.22 11.03
N GLY A 249 -9.54 -16.02 10.09
CA GLY A 249 -8.75 -16.57 8.99
C GLY A 249 -8.08 -15.49 8.14
N PHE A 250 -8.84 -14.47 7.71
CA PHE A 250 -8.29 -13.33 6.97
C PHE A 250 -7.32 -12.49 7.79
N GLN A 251 -7.56 -12.35 9.10
CA GLN A 251 -6.63 -11.64 10.00
C GLN A 251 -5.31 -12.40 10.17
N GLN A 252 -5.34 -13.73 10.30
CA GLN A 252 -4.13 -14.54 10.36
C GLN A 252 -3.34 -14.48 9.05
N GLN A 253 -4.03 -14.53 7.91
CA GLN A 253 -3.40 -14.35 6.60
C GLN A 253 -2.71 -12.99 6.50
N LEU A 254 -3.37 -11.91 6.93
CA LEU A 254 -2.80 -10.55 6.91
C LEU A 254 -1.48 -10.44 7.69
N VAL A 255 -1.36 -11.18 8.80
CA VAL A 255 -0.15 -11.23 9.63
C VAL A 255 0.94 -12.12 9.02
N LYS A 256 0.58 -13.23 8.36
CA LYS A 256 1.54 -14.14 7.70
C LYS A 256 2.19 -13.56 6.46
N GLU A 257 1.56 -12.56 5.84
CA GLU A 257 2.08 -11.86 4.65
C GLU A 257 3.15 -10.80 4.98
N TYR A 258 3.59 -10.73 6.24
CA TYR A 258 4.70 -9.92 6.73
C TYR A 258 5.96 -10.78 6.86
#